data_AF-A0A957IBI1-F1
#
_entry.id   AF-A0A957IBI1-F1
#
_cell.length_a   1.000
_cell.length_b   1.000
_cell.length_c   1.000
_cell.angle_alpha   90.00
_cell.angle_beta   90.00
_cell.angle_gamma   90.00
#
_symmetry.space_group_name_H-M   'P 1'
#
loop_
_entity.id
_entity.type
_entity.pdbx_description
1 polymer ?
#
loop_
_entity_poly.entity_id
_entity_poly.type
_entity_poly.pdbx_seq_one_letter_code
_entity_poly.pdbx_strand_id
1 'polypeptide(L)' 'VGFQLLPDVFTLTELQKAYEIILEEQLDKRNFRRKILSAEILEETGEKKKEGEGRPAMLYRYREDAVAEVKTRRLFP' A
#
# COMPACT_ATOMS: atom_id res chain seq x y z
N VAL A 1 11.38 1.61 -13.60
CA VAL A 1 12.00 2.66 -12.75
C VAL A 1 10.94 3.33 -11.87
N GLY A 2 10.13 2.59 -11.11
CA GLY A 2 8.94 3.14 -10.41
C GLY A 2 8.85 2.87 -8.90
N PHE A 3 9.71 2.01 -8.33
CA PHE A 3 9.58 1.58 -6.93
C PHE A 3 10.27 2.48 -5.89
N GLN A 4 10.96 3.55 -6.31
CA GLN A 4 11.50 4.58 -5.40
C GLN A 4 10.47 5.62 -4.96
N LEU A 5 9.18 5.48 -5.33
CA LEU A 5 8.17 6.52 -5.09
C LEU A 5 7.51 6.44 -3.71
N LEU A 6 7.59 5.30 -3.01
CA LEU A 6 6.99 5.17 -1.68
C LEU A 6 8.06 5.34 -0.59
N PRO A 7 7.78 6.13 0.47
CA PRO A 7 8.64 6.20 1.65
C PRO A 7 8.73 4.85 2.38
N ASP A 8 9.68 4.70 3.31
CA ASP A 8 9.87 3.45 4.08
C ASP A 8 8.61 3.06 4.89
N VAL A 9 7.81 4.05 5.28
CA VAL A 9 6.51 3.87 5.95
C VAL A 9 5.43 4.67 5.23
N PHE A 10 4.29 4.05 4.98
CA PHE A 10 3.20 4.62 4.20
C PHE A 10 1.83 4.19 4.73
N THR A 11 0.81 4.97 4.40
CA THR A 11 -0.59 4.60 4.60
C THR A 11 -1.08 3.71 3.46
N LEU A 12 -2.13 2.91 3.71
CA LEU A 12 -2.77 2.13 2.63
C LEU A 12 -3.34 3.00 1.51
N THR A 13 -3.62 4.28 1.78
CA THR A 13 -4.11 5.22 0.76
C THR A 13 -2.99 5.73 -0.13
N GLU A 14 -1.81 6.03 0.42
CA GLU A 14 -0.63 6.36 -0.38
C GLU A 14 -0.21 5.17 -1.25
N LEU A 15 -0.23 3.96 -0.68
CA LEU A 15 0.05 2.74 -1.41
C LEU A 15 -0.95 2.50 -2.56
N GLN A 16 -2.25 2.69 -2.31
CA GLN A 16 -3.28 2.58 -3.35
C GLN A 16 -3.00 3.53 -4.51
N LYS A 17 -2.74 4.81 -4.23
CA LYS A 17 -2.45 5.82 -5.25
C LYS A 17 -1.22 5.46 -6.08
N ALA A 18 -0.17 4.96 -5.44
CA ALA A 18 1.03 4.50 -6.16
C ALA A 18 0.70 3.36 -7.14
N TYR A 19 -0.14 2.41 -6.73
CA TYR A 19 -0.59 1.32 -7.60
C TYR A 19 -1.48 1.81 -8.74
N GLU A 20 -2.40 2.73 -8.47
CA GLU A 20 -3.26 3.32 -9.50
C GLU A 20 -2.45 4.05 -10.57
N ILE A 21 -1.38 4.74 -10.17
CA ILE A 21 -0.44 5.39 -11.10
C ILE A 21 0.34 4.36 -11.93
N ILE A 22 0.83 3.28 -11.30
CA ILE A 22 1.62 2.25 -11.99
C ILE A 22 0.76 1.41 -12.94
N LEU A 23 -0.49 1.14 -12.58
CA LEU A 23 -1.43 0.35 -13.36
C LEU A 23 -2.24 1.19 -14.35
N GLU A 24 -2.18 2.52 -14.24
CA GLU A 24 -3.01 3.48 -14.99
C GLU A 24 -4.51 3.19 -14.86
N GLU A 25 -4.95 2.65 -13.71
CA GLU A 25 -6.32 2.26 -13.43
C GLU A 25 -6.73 2.73 -12.03
N GLN A 26 -8.02 3.08 -11.85
CA GLN A 26 -8.59 3.37 -10.54
C GLN A 26 -8.94 2.08 -9.80
N LEU A 27 -8.46 1.93 -8.56
CA LEU A 27 -8.70 0.74 -7.77
C LEU A 27 -9.81 0.98 -6.76
N ASP A 28 -10.74 0.03 -6.64
CA ASP A 28 -11.72 0.09 -5.55
C ASP A 28 -11.01 -0.01 -4.20
N LYS A 29 -11.20 1.00 -3.35
CA LYS A 29 -10.55 1.14 -2.05
C LYS A 29 -10.78 -0.06 -1.14
N ARG A 30 -11.99 -0.64 -1.13
CA ARG A 30 -12.34 -1.75 -0.24
C ARG A 30 -11.67 -3.04 -0.71
N ASN A 31 -11.73 -3.31 -2.01
CA ASN A 31 -11.09 -4.46 -2.63
C ASN A 31 -9.56 -4.38 -2.53
N PHE A 32 -8.99 -3.20 -2.76
CA PHE A 32 -7.56 -2.95 -2.60
C PHE A 32 -7.09 -3.28 -1.18
N ARG A 33 -7.72 -2.68 -0.17
CA ARG A 33 -7.39 -2.92 1.24
C ARG A 33 -7.53 -4.40 1.60
N ARG A 34 -8.60 -5.06 1.15
CA ARG A 34 -8.79 -6.50 1.40
C ARG A 34 -7.67 -7.31 0.78
N LYS A 35 -7.38 -7.12 -0.51
CA LYS A 35 -6.35 -7.87 -1.24
C LYS A 35 -4.96 -7.67 -0.66
N ILE A 36 -4.56 -6.42 -0.38
CA ILE A 36 -3.20 -6.10 0.05
C ILE A 36 -2.93 -6.59 1.48
N LEU A 37 -3.92 -6.51 2.38
CA LEU A 37 -3.80 -7.04 3.73
C LEU A 37 -3.81 -8.57 3.74
N SER A 38 -4.65 -9.20 2.92
CA SER A 38 -4.66 -10.67 2.76
C SER A 38 -3.41 -11.22 2.06
N ALA A 39 -2.60 -10.38 1.42
CA ALA A 39 -1.35 -10.82 0.81
C ALA A 39 -0.21 -11.03 1.83
N GLU A 40 -0.41 -10.60 3.09
CA GLU A 40 0.56 -10.77 4.20
C GLU A 40 1.96 -10.23 3.89
N ILE A 41 2.03 -9.19 3.05
CA ILE A 41 3.26 -8.52 2.62
C ILE A 41 3.54 -7.20 3.35
N LEU A 42 2.58 -6.73 4.15
CA LEU A 42 2.67 -5.51 4.93
C LEU A 42 2.66 -5.87 6.41
N GLU A 43 3.34 -5.06 7.20
CA GLU A 43 3.23 -5.07 8.66
C GLU A 43 2.85 -3.70 9.20
N GLU A 44 2.05 -3.69 10.27
CA GLU A 44 1.67 -2.47 10.98
C GLU A 44 2.85 -1.97 11.80
N THR A 45 3.14 -0.68 11.68
CA THR A 45 4.23 -0.04 12.46
C THR A 45 3.81 0.33 13.88
N GLY A 46 2.51 0.28 14.19
CA GLY A 46 1.93 0.83 15.42
C GLY A 46 1.75 2.36 15.41
N GLU A 47 2.32 3.04 14.42
CA GLU A 47 2.25 4.49 14.28
C GLU A 47 1.05 4.94 13.41
N LYS A 48 0.55 6.13 13.69
CA LYS A 48 -0.55 6.74 12.93
C LYS A 48 -0.12 8.07 12.35
N LYS A 49 -0.40 8.27 11.07
CA LYS A 49 -0.23 9.55 10.38
C LYS A 49 -1.55 10.30 10.37
N LYS A 50 -1.56 11.51 10.92
CA LYS A 50 -2.71 12.43 10.78
C LYS A 50 -2.49 13.30 9.55
N GLU A 51 -3.26 13.06 8.50
CA GLU A 51 -3.36 13.98 7.37
C GLU A 51 -4.69 14.72 7.42
N GLY A 52 -4.61 16.05 7.57
CA GLY A 52 -5.77 16.94 7.63
C GLY A 52 -6.66 16.74 8.87
N GLU A 53 -7.94 17.09 8.73
CA GLU A 53 -8.94 17.04 9.81
C GLU A 53 -9.53 15.65 10.05
N GLY A 54 -9.14 14.65 9.26
CA GLY A 54 -9.65 13.29 9.32
C GLY A 54 -9.11 12.44 10.48
N ARG A 55 -9.66 11.22 10.60
CA ARG A 55 -9.11 10.20 11.50
C ARG A 55 -7.69 9.84 11.08
N PRO A 56 -6.75 9.70 12.03
CA PRO A 56 -5.39 9.28 11.72
C PRO A 56 -5.38 7.92 10.99
N ALA A 57 -4.57 7.83 9.93
CA ALA A 57 -4.38 6.61 9.16
C ALA A 57 -3.24 5.78 9.78
N MET A 58 -3.40 4.45 9.82
CA MET A 58 -2.30 3.57 10.21
C MET A 58 -1.17 3.61 9.18
N LEU A 59 0.06 3.63 9.69
CA LEU A 59 1.27 3.45 8.92
C LEU A 59 1.67 1.98 8.85
N TYR A 60 2.02 1.57 7.64
CA TYR A 60 2.47 0.24 7.27
C TYR A 60 3.85 0.35 6.64
N ARG A 61 4.58 -0.76 6.67
CA ARG A 61 5.79 -0.96 5.86
C ARG A 61 5.75 -2.31 5.18
N TYR A 62 6.52 -2.47 4.12
CA TYR A 62 6.74 -3.80 3.55
C TYR A 62 7.51 -4.66 4.52
N ARG A 63 7.13 -5.93 4.64
CA ARG A 63 7.91 -6.91 5.39
C ARG A 63 9.22 -7.17 4.65
N GLU A 64 10.30 -7.41 5.38
CA GLU A 64 11.62 -7.68 4.79
C GLU A 64 11.62 -8.94 3.90
N ASP A 65 10.77 -9.92 4.21
CA ASP A 65 10.59 -11.15 3.44
C ASP A 65 9.61 -11.01 2.26
N ALA A 66 9.00 -9.83 2.07
CA ALA A 66 8.05 -9.60 1.00
C ALA A 66 8.74 -9.18 -0.31
N VAL A 67 8.73 -10.07 -1.31
CA VAL A 67 9.05 -9.69 -2.70
C VAL A 67 7.85 -8.95 -3.30
N ALA A 68 7.83 -7.61 -3.15
CA ALA A 68 6.70 -6.78 -3.53
C ALA A 68 6.41 -6.80 -5.05
N GLU A 69 7.43 -6.58 -5.88
CA GLU A 69 7.25 -6.37 -7.33
C GLU A 69 6.64 -7.58 -8.08
N VAL A 70 7.03 -8.80 -7.71
CA VAL A 70 6.54 -10.03 -8.34
C VAL A 70 5.12 -10.39 -7.88
N LYS A 71 4.75 -10.02 -6.65
CA LYS A 71 3.42 -10.30 -6.08
C LYS A 71 2.37 -9.30 -6.56
N THR A 72 2.73 -8.03 -6.78
CA THR A 72 1.82 -6.97 -7.25
C THR A 72 1.05 -7.34 -8.52
N ARG A 73 1.77 -7.71 -9.60
CA ARG A 73 1.16 -8.12 -10.88
C ARG A 73 0.26 -9.35 -10.75
N ARG A 74 0.48 -10.19 -9.74
CA ARG A 74 -0.38 -11.35 -9.46
C ARG A 74 -1.64 -10.97 -8.66
N LEU A 75 -1.57 -9.95 -7.82
CA LEU A 75 -2.68 -9.51 -6.96
C LEU A 75 -3.68 -8.62 -7.71
N PHE A 76 -3.18 -7.82 -8.65
CA PHE A 76 -3.94 -6.91 -9.50
C PHE A 76 -3.55 -7.17 -10.97
N PRO A 77 -4.10 -8.22 -11.59
CA PRO A 77 -3.95 -8.49 -13.02
C PRO A 77 -4.82 -7.57 -13.88
#